data_AF-A0AAD7M776-F1
#
_entry.id   AF-A0AAD7M776-F1
#
_cell.length_a   1.000
_cell.length_b   1.000
_cell.length_c   1.000
_cell.angle_alpha   90.00
_cell.angle_beta   90.00
_cell.angle_gamma   90.00
#
_symmetry.space_group_name_H-M   'P 1'
#
loop_
_entity.id
_entity.type
_entity.pdbx_description
1 polymer ?
#
loop_
_entity_poly.entity_id
_entity_poly.type
_entity_poly.pdbx_seq_one_letter_code
_entity_poly.pdbx_strand_id
1 'polypeptide(L)'
;MDYSVPVEARKIFLDGIISHPAHRNLPPLVNDIATNIIFEGNAAPCMPMNWRFAEAASVLKALEVTLINALVEHKYLAKTGATRIDTDRANLLYMAALLTRVDPDGANAQVPPPLDQVCFLAF
;
A
#
# COMPACT_ATOMS: atom_id res chain seq x y z
N MET A 1 19.80 17.30 8.09
CA MET A 1 18.69 16.69 7.36
C MET A 1 18.35 15.45 8.13
N ASP A 2 17.23 15.47 8.84
CA ASP A 2 16.82 14.36 9.68
C ASP A 2 16.09 13.34 8.81
N TYR A 3 16.40 12.06 9.01
CA TYR A 3 15.80 10.99 8.25
C TYR A 3 14.30 10.88 8.56
N SER A 4 13.48 10.68 7.54
CA SER A 4 12.03 10.57 7.70
C SER A 4 11.48 9.48 6.78
N VAL A 5 10.93 8.44 7.40
CA VAL A 5 10.26 7.31 6.71
C VAL A 5 9.24 7.79 5.67
N PRO A 6 8.29 8.69 5.95
CA PRO A 6 7.30 9.13 4.94
C PRO A 6 7.94 9.87 3.75
N VAL A 7 9.02 10.62 3.98
CA VAL A 7 9.71 11.36 2.92
C VAL A 7 10.46 10.41 1.99
N GLU A 8 11.23 9.48 2.56
CA GLU A 8 11.96 8.49 1.78
C GLU A 8 11.03 7.49 1.08
N ALA A 9 9.93 7.08 1.74
CA ALA A 9 8.91 6.24 1.11
C ALA A 9 8.29 6.92 -0.12
N ARG A 10 7.96 8.22 -0.04
CA ARG A 10 7.44 8.97 -1.19
C ARG A 10 8.43 8.99 -2.36
N LYS A 11 9.71 9.20 -2.07
CA LYS A 11 10.78 9.21 -3.07
C LYS A 11 10.93 7.85 -3.74
N ILE A 12 11.00 6.77 -2.94
CA ILE A 12 11.09 5.40 -3.46
C ILE A 12 9.87 5.05 -4.30
N PHE A 13 8.67 5.46 -3.88
CA PHE A 13 7.45 5.20 -4.63
C PHE A 13 7.45 5.89 -6.00
N LEU A 14 7.67 7.20 -6.04
CA LEU A 14 7.62 7.98 -7.29
C LEU A 14 8.81 7.65 -8.20
N ASP A 15 10.03 7.76 -7.68
CA ASP A 15 11.23 7.62 -8.49
C ASP A 15 11.58 6.14 -8.70
N GLY A 16 11.43 5.31 -7.66
CA GLY A 16 11.87 3.92 -7.68
C GLY A 16 10.87 2.93 -8.27
N ILE A 17 9.56 3.21 -8.21
CA ILE A 17 8.53 2.30 -8.73
C ILE A 17 7.82 2.89 -9.94
N ILE A 18 7.19 4.06 -9.80
CA ILE A 18 6.33 4.62 -10.85
C ILE A 18 7.16 5.05 -12.07
N SER A 19 8.28 5.75 -11.85
CA SER A 19 9.15 6.22 -12.94
C SER A 19 10.11 5.14 -13.49
N HIS A 20 10.11 3.95 -12.90
CA HIS A 20 11.13 2.94 -13.20
C HIS A 20 10.95 2.31 -14.59
N PRO A 21 12.02 2.18 -15.40
CA PRO A 21 11.92 1.73 -16.79
C PRO A 21 11.44 0.28 -16.95
N ALA A 22 11.58 -0.58 -15.94
CA ALA A 22 11.05 -1.95 -16.00
C ALA A 22 9.52 -2.01 -15.82
N HIS A 23 8.89 -0.94 -15.31
CA HIS A 23 7.44 -0.90 -15.01
C HIS A 23 6.63 -0.13 -16.08
N ARG A 24 7.16 0.02 -17.30
CA ARG A 24 6.52 0.72 -18.43
C ARG A 24 5.16 0.18 -18.85
N ASN A 25 4.82 -1.05 -18.42
CA ASN A 25 3.54 -1.68 -18.73
C ASN A 25 2.39 -1.22 -17.80
N LEU A 26 2.68 -0.36 -16.81
CA LEU A 26 1.65 0.22 -15.97
C LEU A 26 0.72 1.13 -16.81
N PRO A 27 -0.60 1.14 -16.52
CA PRO A 27 -1.52 2.05 -17.19
C PRO A 27 -1.07 3.51 -17.03
N PRO A 28 -1.21 4.36 -18.07
CA PRO A 28 -0.77 5.75 -18.00
C PRO A 28 -1.47 6.55 -16.89
N LEU A 29 -2.71 6.14 -16.55
CA LEU A 29 -3.52 6.69 -15.46
C LEU A 29 -2.84 6.60 -14.08
N VAL A 30 -1.95 5.62 -13.89
CA VAL A 30 -1.24 5.40 -12.62
C VAL A 30 -0.33 6.58 -12.27
N ASN A 31 0.25 7.27 -13.26
CA ASN A 31 1.14 8.41 -13.00
C ASN A 31 0.39 9.58 -12.35
N ASP A 32 -0.80 9.89 -12.85
CA ASP A 32 -1.63 10.98 -12.32
C ASP A 32 -2.12 10.64 -10.91
N ILE A 33 -2.60 9.41 -10.71
CA ILE A 33 -3.07 8.93 -9.40
C ILE A 33 -1.93 8.88 -8.38
N ALA A 34 -0.73 8.46 -8.79
CA ALA A 34 0.44 8.38 -7.92
C ALA A 34 0.83 9.74 -7.33
N THR A 35 0.66 10.83 -8.08
CA THR A 35 0.96 12.19 -7.56
C THR A 35 0.00 12.65 -6.47
N ASN A 36 -1.21 12.09 -6.41
CA ASN A 36 -2.23 12.41 -5.41
C ASN A 36 -2.06 11.65 -4.09
N ILE A 37 -1.06 10.77 -3.98
CA ILE A 37 -0.77 10.03 -2.76
C ILE A 37 0.08 10.88 -1.82
N ILE A 38 -0.39 10.99 -0.58
CA ILE A 38 0.28 11.72 0.49
C ILE A 38 0.71 10.73 1.57
N PHE A 39 1.99 10.74 1.91
CA PHE A 39 2.53 9.95 3.02
C PHE A 39 2.50 10.79 4.29
N GLU A 40 1.94 10.23 5.35
CA GLU A 40 1.87 10.83 6.69
C GLU A 40 2.34 9.83 7.75
N GLY A 41 2.64 10.32 8.95
CA GLY A 41 3.15 9.51 10.06
C GLY A 41 4.40 10.10 10.70
N ASN A 42 4.99 9.36 11.63
CA ASN A 42 6.20 9.79 12.32
C ASN A 42 7.47 9.62 11.45
N ALA A 43 8.49 10.44 11.72
CA ALA A 43 9.77 10.35 11.03
C ALA A 43 10.50 9.02 11.30
N ALA A 44 10.36 8.50 12.52
CA ALA A 44 10.85 7.19 12.92
C ALA A 44 9.65 6.23 13.07
N PRO A 45 9.82 4.92 12.79
CA PRO A 45 8.73 3.96 12.91
C PRO A 45 8.25 3.83 14.36
N CYS A 46 6.94 3.77 14.57
CA CYS A 46 6.34 3.59 15.90
C CYS A 46 6.69 2.23 16.57
N MET A 47 7.14 1.23 15.80
CA MET A 47 7.56 -0.09 16.29
C MET A 47 9.07 -0.29 16.11
N PRO A 48 9.73 -1.09 16.97
CA PRO A 48 11.16 -1.39 16.85
C PRO A 48 11.39 -2.30 15.63
N MET A 49 11.63 -1.67 14.49
CA MET A 49 11.71 -2.29 13.17
C MET A 49 12.78 -1.58 12.34
N ASN A 50 13.30 -2.28 11.34
CA ASN A 50 14.16 -1.67 10.34
C ASN A 50 13.38 -0.59 9.56
N TRP A 51 13.81 0.67 9.65
CA TRP A 51 13.32 1.81 8.87
C TRP A 51 13.06 1.50 7.38
N ARG A 52 13.96 0.79 6.70
CA ARG A 52 13.79 0.39 5.29
C ARG A 52 12.64 -0.59 5.06
N PHE A 53 12.29 -1.39 6.06
CA PHE A 53 11.11 -2.26 5.99
C PHE A 53 9.83 -1.42 6.12
N ALA A 54 9.81 -0.44 7.03
CA ALA A 54 8.67 0.47 7.18
C ALA A 54 8.41 1.26 5.88
N GLU A 55 9.47 1.74 5.23
CA GLU A 55 9.39 2.35 3.89
C GLU A 55 8.81 1.39 2.86
N ALA A 56 9.34 0.17 2.77
CA ALA A 56 8.89 -0.81 1.79
C ALA A 56 7.41 -1.18 1.97
N ALA A 57 6.96 -1.36 3.22
CA ALA A 57 5.56 -1.62 3.53
C ALA A 57 4.65 -0.46 3.12
N SER A 58 5.08 0.78 3.41
CA SER A 58 4.35 2.00 3.03
C SER A 58 4.25 2.17 1.51
N VAL A 59 5.36 1.94 0.81
CA VAL A 59 5.44 2.00 -0.65
C VAL A 59 4.57 0.93 -1.30
N LEU A 60 4.53 -0.28 -0.75
CA LEU A 60 3.68 -1.35 -1.24
C LEU A 60 2.20 -0.98 -1.12
N LYS A 61 1.80 -0.37 0.00
CA LYS A 61 0.43 0.14 0.19
C LYS A 61 0.10 1.28 -0.77
N ALA A 62 1.06 2.15 -1.09
CA ALA A 62 0.87 3.17 -2.11
C ALA A 62 0.61 2.58 -3.49
N LEU A 63 1.38 1.56 -3.87
CA LEU A 63 1.18 0.87 -5.14
C LEU A 63 -0.20 0.20 -5.19
N GLU A 64 -0.60 -0.51 -4.13
CA GLU A 64 -1.92 -1.14 -4.02
C GLU A 64 -3.05 -0.12 -4.24
N VAL A 65 -3.00 1.01 -3.53
CA VAL A 65 -3.98 2.09 -3.67
C VAL A 65 -4.00 2.65 -5.08
N THR A 66 -2.85 2.92 -5.70
CA THR A 66 -2.83 3.43 -7.09
C THR A 66 -3.48 2.49 -8.09
N LEU A 67 -3.22 1.18 -7.96
CA LEU A 67 -3.78 0.19 -8.86
C LEU A 67 -5.29 0.04 -8.64
N ILE A 68 -5.74 0.01 -7.39
CA ILE A 68 -7.18 -0.03 -7.08
C ILE A 68 -7.87 1.22 -7.61
N ASN A 69 -7.30 2.40 -7.41
CA ASN A 69 -7.87 3.65 -7.89
C ASN A 69 -7.93 3.68 -9.43
N ALA A 70 -6.90 3.19 -10.11
CA ALA A 70 -6.91 3.07 -11.57
C ALA A 70 -8.02 2.13 -12.06
N LEU A 71 -8.26 1.02 -11.36
CA LEU A 71 -9.34 0.09 -11.67
C LEU A 71 -10.72 0.71 -11.41
N VAL A 72 -10.87 1.46 -10.32
CA VAL A 72 -12.13 2.16 -9.98
C VAL A 72 -12.47 3.20 -11.04
N GLU A 73 -11.49 4.00 -11.46
CA GLU A 73 -11.66 4.98 -12.52
C GLU A 73 -12.03 4.31 -13.85
N HIS A 74 -11.39 3.19 -14.18
CA HIS A 74 -11.68 2.46 -15.41
C HIS A 74 -13.07 1.78 -15.38
N LYS A 75 -13.47 1.20 -14.25
CA LYS A 75 -14.72 0.42 -14.15
C LYS A 75 -15.94 1.29 -13.88
N TYR A 76 -15.80 2.30 -13.03
CA TYR A 76 -16.92 3.12 -12.55
C TYR A 76 -16.90 4.56 -13.07
N LEU A 77 -15.89 4.95 -13.86
CA LEU A 77 -15.74 6.31 -14.42
C LEU A 77 -15.76 7.42 -13.35
N ALA A 78 -15.44 7.06 -12.11
CA ALA A 78 -15.45 7.95 -10.95
C ALA A 78 -14.02 8.32 -10.59
N LYS A 79 -13.70 9.62 -10.58
CA LYS A 79 -12.38 10.12 -10.18
C LYS A 79 -12.11 9.81 -8.71
N THR A 80 -10.92 9.30 -8.45
CA THR A 80 -10.45 9.02 -7.09
C THR A 80 -9.81 10.25 -6.46
N GLY A 81 -10.08 10.48 -5.18
CA GLY A 81 -9.54 11.62 -4.44
C GLY A 81 -8.12 11.38 -3.92
N ALA A 82 -7.53 12.42 -3.32
CA ALA A 82 -6.24 12.32 -2.64
C ALA A 82 -6.31 11.27 -1.52
N THR A 83 -5.42 10.27 -1.60
CA THR A 83 -5.37 9.19 -0.62
C THR A 83 -4.17 9.39 0.29
N ARG A 84 -4.38 9.21 1.59
CA ARG A 84 -3.35 9.36 2.62
C ARG A 84 -2.91 7.99 3.10
N ILE A 85 -1.60 7.82 3.21
CA ILE A 85 -0.97 6.58 3.65
C ILE A 85 -0.20 6.89 4.92
N ASP A 86 -0.68 6.30 6.00
CA ASP A 86 -0.04 6.37 7.31
C ASP A 86 1.08 5.32 7.39
N THR A 87 2.33 5.79 7.48
CA THR A 87 3.51 4.92 7.52
C THR A 87 3.61 4.13 8.83
N ASP A 88 3.04 4.63 9.92
CA ASP A 88 3.02 3.90 11.19
C ASP A 88 2.01 2.74 11.13
N ARG A 89 0.86 2.94 10.47
CA ARG A 89 -0.13 1.87 10.24
C ARG A 89 0.34 0.85 9.22
N ALA A 90 1.04 1.27 8.16
CA ALA A 90 1.59 0.36 7.16
C ALA A 90 2.48 -0.74 7.80
N ASN A 91 3.12 -0.46 8.93
CA ASN A 91 3.95 -1.42 9.66
C ASN A 91 3.16 -2.60 10.25
N LEU A 92 1.84 -2.50 10.39
CA LEU A 92 0.99 -3.62 10.81
C LEU A 92 1.03 -4.80 9.82
N LEU A 93 1.45 -4.56 8.57
CA LEU A 93 1.71 -5.62 7.59
C LEU A 93 2.65 -6.70 8.14
N TYR A 94 3.62 -6.31 8.98
CA TYR A 94 4.52 -7.26 9.63
C TYR A 94 3.78 -8.20 10.59
N MET A 95 2.80 -7.69 11.33
CA MET A 95 2.03 -8.50 12.29
C MET A 95 1.10 -9.49 11.59
N ALA A 96 0.56 -9.11 10.43
CA ALA A 96 -0.26 -10.01 9.60
C ALA A 96 0.52 -11.28 9.19
N ALA A 97 1.82 -11.14 8.88
CA ALA A 97 2.67 -12.28 8.54
C ALA A 97 2.85 -13.27 9.71
N LEU A 98 2.87 -12.77 10.97
CA LEU A 98 3.02 -13.61 12.16
C LEU A 98 1.73 -14.33 12.56
N LEU A 99 0.57 -13.75 12.23
CA LEU A 99 -0.74 -14.36 12.53
C LEU A 99 -1.17 -15.39 11.48
N THR A 100 -0.55 -15.39 10.30
CA THR A 100 -0.92 -16.27 9.20
C THR A 100 -0.55 -17.71 9.55
N ARG A 101 -1.55 -18.61 9.57
CA ARG A 101 -1.37 -20.05 9.70
C ARG A 101 -1.74 -20.74 8.40
N VAL A 102 -0.90 -21.66 7.94
CA VAL A 102 -1.20 -22.53 6.79
C VAL A 102 -1.87 -23.79 7.35
N ASP A 103 -3.15 -23.99 7.03
CA ASP A 103 -3.87 -25.24 7.34
C ASP A 103 -3.67 -26.22 6.15
N PRO A 104 -2.86 -27.29 6.30
CA PRO A 104 -2.55 -28.20 5.20
C PRO A 104 -3.75 -29.05 4.76
N ASP A 105 -4.74 -29.26 5.64
CA ASP A 105 -5.91 -30.10 5.37
C ASP A 105 -7.15 -29.28 4.96
N GLY A 106 -7.04 -27.94 4.96
CA GLY A 106 -8.09 -27.01 4.53
C GLY A 106 -9.36 -27.00 5.39
N ALA A 107 -9.39 -27.74 6.49
CA ALA A 107 -10.57 -27.91 7.33
C ALA A 107 -11.01 -26.61 8.04
N ASN A 108 -10.07 -25.71 8.31
CA ASN A 108 -10.33 -24.41 8.96
C ASN A 108 -10.10 -23.22 8.02
N ALA A 109 -10.04 -23.44 6.70
CA ALA A 109 -10.00 -22.35 5.75
C ALA A 109 -11.32 -21.58 5.84
N GLN A 110 -11.30 -20.44 6.54
CA GLN A 110 -12.39 -19.48 6.48
C GLN A 110 -12.50 -19.04 5.03
N VAL A 111 -13.49 -19.55 4.32
CA VAL A 111 -13.87 -19.03 3.00
C VAL A 111 -14.18 -17.55 3.24
N PRO A 112 -13.45 -16.60 2.62
CA PRO A 112 -13.81 -15.21 2.74
C PRO A 112 -15.26 -15.08 2.25
N PRO A 113 -16.13 -14.39 3.01
CA PRO A 113 -17.51 -14.23 2.60
C PRO A 113 -17.56 -13.60 1.20
N PRO A 114 -18.63 -13.85 0.42
CA PRO A 114 -18.75 -13.30 -0.91
C PRO A 114 -18.53 -11.77 -0.90
N LEU A 115 -18.02 -11.24 -2.02
CA LEU A 115 -17.54 -9.85 -2.15
C LEU A 115 -18.61 -8.77 -1.82
N ASP A 116 -19.87 -9.16 -1.67
CA ASP A 116 -20.99 -8.33 -1.21
C ASP A 116 -21.00 -8.10 0.32
N GLN A 117 -20.24 -8.89 1.09
CA GLN A 117 -20.17 -8.81 2.56
C GLN A 117 -18.78 -8.43 3.10
N VAL A 118 -17.77 -8.31 2.23
CA VAL A 118 -16.43 -7.89 2.63
C VAL A 118 -16.39 -6.37 2.74
N CYS A 119 -16.78 -5.83 3.90
CA CYS A 119 -16.24 -4.55 4.34
C CYS A 119 -14.73 -4.75 4.49
N PHE A 120 -13.95 -4.20 3.57
CA PHE A 120 -12.51 -4.06 3.74
C PHE A 120 -12.26 -3.36 5.09
N LEU A 121 -11.92 -4.13 6.12
CA LEU A 121 -11.16 -3.63 7.26
C LEU A 121 -9.76 -3.34 6.70
N ALA A 122 -9.66 -2.21 6.00
CA ALA A 122 -8.41 -1.56 5.71
C ALA A 122 -7.83 -1.12 7.05
N PHE A 123 -6.76 -1.78 7.47
CA PHE A 123 -5.80 -1.16 8.36
C PHE A 123 -5.08 -0.03 7.63
#